data_AF-A0A2N3XRE9-F1
#
_entry.id   AF-A0A2N3XRE9-F1
#
_cell.length_a   1.000
_cell.length_b   1.000
_cell.length_c   1.000
_cell.angle_alpha   90.00
_cell.angle_beta   90.00
_cell.angle_gamma   90.00
#
_symmetry.space_group_name_H-M   'P 1'
#
loop_
_entity.id
_entity.type
_entity.pdbx_description
1 polymer ?
#
loop_
_entity_poly.entity_id
_entity_poly.type
_entity_poly.pdbx_seq_one_letter_code
_entity_poly.pdbx_strand_id
1 'polypeptide(L)'
;MGISGEVASKPGGGELAEQLRKIEDSKPEDIRAIGNRWREAAGTTGDHGHDLDQSVRSLDGAWEGASADAFVAYMGKMTGGFDKAREALQSSADVLDRAAEAVQAAKDQANAIGERALADARRAEDAYQKEIAGTTDQAAKEEAAGRRDEAIRKAMQDHAQEAKGKIDEANSKLDAALGELRGAAAGLTGALSSLPKAGEQPFTPTPGRQVDWDVTPPSQTNQQSATPGAESSSSGGSGGSGGSGGAGGGGGGESGGSGGSGGGGGGGGGGLGPSGGPPSSGPPPGNVEQWIREAIKILQANGIPVTEDNIDEIWTIIQKESGGNPHAINDWDSNAAKGTPSKGLMQCIDPTFQAHKLPGHGDIWNPVDNIIAGVRYTFDRYGGFGGHPGLKSMSQGGGYQGY
;
A
#
# COMPACT_ATOMS: atom_id res chain seq x y z
N MET A 1 -13.77 21.76 27.11
CA MET A 1 -14.88 21.69 26.15
C MET A 1 -14.31 22.10 24.80
N GLY A 2 -14.64 21.41 23.70
CA GLY A 2 -14.28 21.88 22.36
C GLY A 2 -15.05 23.16 21.99
N ILE A 3 -14.66 23.82 20.90
CA ILE A 3 -15.30 25.06 20.42
C ILE A 3 -16.81 24.88 20.25
N SER A 4 -17.25 23.71 19.78
CA SER A 4 -18.67 23.36 19.62
C SER A 4 -19.44 23.36 20.95
N GLY A 5 -18.81 22.92 22.04
CA GLY A 5 -19.39 22.94 23.38
C GLY A 5 -19.50 24.35 23.96
N GLU A 6 -18.47 25.18 23.77
CA GLU A 6 -18.50 26.58 24.20
C GLU A 6 -19.57 27.36 23.42
N VAL A 7 -19.65 27.18 22.11
CA VAL A 7 -20.68 27.79 21.26
C VAL A 7 -22.09 27.35 21.70
N ALA A 8 -22.29 26.06 21.98
CA ALA A 8 -23.59 25.55 22.44
C ALA A 8 -24.09 26.19 23.75
N SER A 9 -23.16 26.68 24.59
CA SER A 9 -23.51 27.37 25.84
C SER A 9 -24.02 28.80 25.64
N LYS A 10 -23.87 29.37 24.44
CA LYS A 10 -24.27 30.76 24.13
C LYS A 10 -25.72 30.83 23.64
N PRO A 11 -26.45 31.94 23.92
CA PRO A 11 -27.78 32.18 23.36
C PRO A 11 -27.81 31.97 21.84
N GLY A 12 -28.65 31.05 21.35
CA GLY A 12 -28.79 30.75 19.92
C GLY A 12 -27.63 29.95 19.30
N GLY A 13 -26.64 29.50 20.07
CA GLY A 13 -25.48 28.78 19.56
C GLY A 13 -25.74 27.32 19.14
N GLY A 14 -26.95 26.79 19.34
CA GLY A 14 -27.27 25.39 19.08
C GLY A 14 -27.03 24.95 17.63
N GLU A 15 -27.48 25.75 16.66
CA GLU A 15 -27.33 25.43 15.22
C GLU A 15 -25.86 25.46 14.79
N LEU A 16 -25.11 26.51 15.18
CA LEU A 16 -23.67 26.59 14.88
C LEU A 16 -22.92 25.41 15.52
N ALA A 17 -23.21 25.09 16.78
CA ALA A 17 -22.59 23.96 17.47
C ALA A 17 -22.86 22.63 16.74
N GLU A 18 -24.05 22.44 16.18
CA GLU A 18 -24.36 21.26 15.37
C GLU A 18 -23.51 21.20 14.10
N GLN A 19 -23.33 22.32 13.39
CA GLN A 19 -22.45 22.37 12.21
C GLN A 19 -21.00 22.06 12.58
N LEU A 20 -20.48 22.65 13.67
CA LEU A 20 -19.10 22.42 14.11
C LEU A 20 -18.86 20.94 14.46
N ARG A 21 -19.81 20.28 15.12
CA ARG A 21 -19.69 18.85 15.47
C ARG A 21 -19.57 17.93 14.25
N LYS A 22 -20.18 18.29 13.11
CA LYS A 22 -20.11 17.47 11.88
C LYS A 22 -18.68 17.33 11.36
N ILE A 23 -17.82 18.30 11.63
CA ILE A 23 -16.45 18.35 11.11
C ILE A 23 -15.38 18.18 12.21
N GLU A 24 -15.76 18.31 13.48
CA GLU A 24 -14.87 18.21 14.64
C GLU A 24 -14.04 16.91 14.63
N ASP A 25 -14.71 15.78 14.41
CA ASP A 25 -14.10 14.43 14.40
C ASP A 25 -13.63 13.98 13.00
N SER A 26 -13.65 14.87 12.00
CA SER A 26 -13.16 14.51 10.66
C SER A 26 -11.65 14.26 10.66
N LYS A 27 -11.23 13.23 9.91
CA LYS A 27 -9.86 12.71 9.84
C LYS A 27 -9.30 12.75 8.42
N PRO A 28 -8.95 13.95 7.91
CA PRO A 28 -8.34 14.08 6.58
C PRO A 28 -7.03 13.28 6.44
N GLU A 29 -6.32 13.04 7.53
CA GLU A 29 -5.12 12.20 7.57
C GLU A 29 -5.38 10.73 7.19
N ASP A 30 -6.53 10.18 7.55
CA ASP A 30 -6.91 8.81 7.18
C ASP A 30 -7.12 8.69 5.67
N ILE A 31 -7.70 9.73 5.05
CA ILE A 31 -7.87 9.80 3.59
C ILE A 31 -6.51 9.86 2.89
N ARG A 32 -5.58 10.69 3.39
CA ARG A 32 -4.20 10.77 2.87
C ARG A 32 -3.46 9.44 3.02
N ALA A 33 -3.65 8.74 4.14
CA ALA A 33 -3.04 7.44 4.36
C ALA A 33 -3.53 6.41 3.32
N ILE A 34 -4.81 6.45 2.95
CA ILE A 34 -5.34 5.63 1.85
C ILE A 34 -4.68 6.06 0.52
N GLY A 35 -4.62 7.36 0.23
CA GLY A 35 -3.95 7.88 -0.98
C GLY A 35 -2.50 7.41 -1.10
N ASN A 36 -1.74 7.40 0.01
CA ASN A 36 -0.37 6.88 0.03
C ASN A 36 -0.29 5.40 -0.37
N ARG A 37 -1.20 4.55 0.13
CA ARG A 37 -1.25 3.12 -0.23
C ARG A 37 -1.55 2.92 -1.73
N TRP A 38 -2.38 3.78 -2.31
CA TRP A 38 -2.64 3.75 -3.75
C TRP A 38 -1.42 4.15 -4.58
N ARG A 39 -0.62 5.14 -4.12
CA ARG A 39 0.66 5.47 -4.77
C ARG A 39 1.68 4.36 -4.65
N GLU A 40 1.75 3.70 -3.50
CA GLU A 40 2.61 2.53 -3.31
C GLU A 40 2.22 1.40 -4.26
N ALA A 41 0.92 1.06 -4.34
CA ALA A 41 0.41 0.08 -5.29
C ALA A 41 0.70 0.46 -6.74
N ALA A 42 0.61 1.75 -7.09
CA ALA A 42 0.97 2.24 -8.42
C ALA A 42 2.46 2.07 -8.72
N GLY A 43 3.33 2.32 -7.72
CA GLY A 43 4.76 2.06 -7.80
C GLY A 43 5.06 0.59 -8.08
N THR A 44 4.53 -0.31 -7.24
CA THR A 44 4.69 -1.76 -7.40
C THR A 44 4.14 -2.26 -8.75
N THR A 45 3.02 -1.72 -9.21
CA THR A 45 2.45 -2.04 -10.54
C THR A 45 3.43 -1.63 -11.66
N GLY A 46 4.05 -0.47 -11.53
CA GLY A 46 5.09 0.01 -12.45
C GLY A 46 6.34 -0.86 -12.44
N ASP A 47 6.81 -1.27 -11.26
CA ASP A 47 7.98 -2.13 -11.11
C ASP A 47 7.75 -3.50 -11.76
N HIS A 48 6.58 -4.12 -11.53
CA HIS A 48 6.22 -5.37 -12.21
C HIS A 48 6.12 -5.23 -13.72
N GLY A 49 5.56 -4.12 -14.22
CA GLY A 49 5.52 -3.83 -15.65
C GLY A 49 6.92 -3.71 -16.25
N HIS A 50 7.83 -3.03 -15.55
CA HIS A 50 9.22 -2.87 -15.95
C HIS A 50 10.00 -4.19 -15.94
N ASP A 51 9.90 -4.99 -14.87
CA ASP A 51 10.57 -6.28 -14.75
C ASP A 51 10.11 -7.26 -15.84
N LEU A 52 8.82 -7.21 -16.18
CA LEU A 52 8.25 -7.99 -17.27
C LEU A 52 8.81 -7.55 -18.63
N ASP A 53 8.83 -6.25 -18.91
CA ASP A 53 9.41 -5.70 -20.14
C ASP A 53 10.89 -6.07 -20.29
N GLN A 54 11.67 -5.97 -19.21
CA GLN A 54 13.08 -6.36 -19.21
C GLN A 54 13.27 -7.86 -19.50
N SER A 55 12.44 -8.71 -18.89
CA SER A 55 12.47 -10.15 -19.13
C SER A 55 12.13 -10.51 -20.57
N VAL A 56 11.13 -9.84 -21.15
CA VAL A 56 10.71 -10.04 -22.55
C VAL A 56 11.80 -9.61 -23.52
N ARG A 57 12.46 -8.47 -23.29
CA ARG A 57 13.60 -8.01 -24.10
C ARG A 57 14.81 -8.96 -24.02
N SER A 58 15.06 -9.53 -22.84
CA SER A 58 16.12 -10.54 -22.70
C SER A 58 15.79 -11.82 -23.47
N LEU A 59 14.52 -12.20 -23.55
CA LEU A 59 14.08 -13.36 -24.33
C LEU A 59 14.17 -13.10 -25.83
N ASP A 60 13.77 -11.91 -26.29
CA ASP A 60 13.85 -11.47 -27.69
C ASP A 60 15.29 -11.56 -28.24
N GLY A 61 16.29 -11.15 -27.44
CA GLY A 61 17.70 -11.28 -27.82
C GLY A 61 18.24 -12.72 -27.85
N ALA A 62 17.51 -13.69 -27.30
CA ALA A 62 17.90 -15.11 -27.25
C ALA A 62 17.01 -16.01 -28.13
N TRP A 63 15.86 -15.51 -28.56
CA TRP A 63 14.85 -16.21 -29.35
C TRP A 63 14.37 -15.28 -30.45
N GLU A 64 14.77 -15.57 -31.70
CA GLU A 64 14.47 -14.74 -32.86
C GLU A 64 13.48 -15.44 -33.81
N GLY A 65 12.73 -14.64 -34.58
CA GLY A 65 11.82 -15.11 -35.63
C GLY A 65 10.36 -14.76 -35.38
N ALA A 66 9.49 -15.05 -36.35
CA ALA A 66 8.11 -14.54 -36.37
C ALA A 66 7.26 -14.91 -35.14
N SER A 67 7.54 -16.04 -34.49
CA SER A 67 6.88 -16.44 -33.24
C SER A 67 7.37 -15.63 -32.03
N ALA A 68 8.65 -15.27 -32.00
CA ALA A 68 9.21 -14.40 -30.97
C ALA A 68 8.66 -12.98 -31.11
N ASP A 69 8.67 -12.41 -32.33
CA ASP A 69 8.09 -11.08 -32.62
C ASP A 69 6.61 -11.00 -32.18
N ALA A 70 5.83 -12.05 -32.47
CA ALA A 70 4.44 -12.13 -32.08
C ALA A 70 4.23 -12.27 -30.57
N PHE A 71 5.13 -12.95 -29.86
CA PHE A 71 5.14 -13.03 -28.40
C PHE A 71 5.48 -11.67 -27.79
N VAL A 72 6.55 -11.00 -28.24
CA VAL A 72 6.96 -9.67 -27.78
C VAL A 72 5.83 -8.66 -27.98
N ALA A 73 5.17 -8.67 -29.15
CA ALA A 73 4.01 -7.81 -29.41
C ALA A 73 2.82 -8.08 -28.49
N TYR A 74 2.58 -9.35 -28.12
CA TYR A 74 1.55 -9.69 -27.13
C TYR A 74 1.92 -9.19 -25.73
N MET A 75 3.16 -9.41 -25.30
CA MET A 75 3.64 -8.95 -24.00
C MET A 75 3.66 -7.42 -23.88
N GLY A 76 3.93 -6.71 -24.99
CA GLY A 76 3.80 -5.25 -25.06
C GLY A 76 2.37 -4.74 -24.77
N LYS A 77 1.33 -5.53 -25.10
CA LYS A 77 -0.05 -5.19 -24.72
C LYS A 77 -0.29 -5.39 -23.22
N MET A 78 0.41 -6.34 -22.60
CA MET A 78 0.33 -6.60 -21.17
C MET A 78 1.03 -5.49 -20.38
N THR A 79 2.25 -5.12 -20.76
CA THR A 79 2.99 -3.99 -20.14
C THR A 79 2.24 -2.67 -20.31
N GLY A 80 1.66 -2.40 -21.49
CA GLY A 80 0.77 -1.25 -21.67
C GLY A 80 -0.51 -1.30 -20.82
N GLY A 81 -0.95 -2.48 -20.38
CA GLY A 81 -2.01 -2.63 -19.39
C GLY A 81 -1.56 -2.29 -17.97
N PHE A 82 -0.34 -2.70 -17.59
CA PHE A 82 0.30 -2.29 -16.33
C PHE A 82 0.45 -0.76 -16.24
N ASP A 83 0.86 -0.11 -17.34
CA ASP A 83 0.97 1.36 -17.39
C ASP A 83 -0.38 2.05 -17.12
N LYS A 84 -1.45 1.59 -17.79
CA LYS A 84 -2.81 2.10 -17.55
C LYS A 84 -3.28 1.87 -16.12
N ALA A 85 -2.98 0.70 -15.55
CA ALA A 85 -3.34 0.40 -14.17
C ALA A 85 -2.59 1.32 -13.20
N ARG A 86 -1.29 1.54 -13.41
CA ARG A 86 -0.47 2.49 -12.66
C ARG A 86 -1.06 3.91 -12.73
N GLU A 87 -1.36 4.41 -13.93
CA GLU A 87 -1.93 5.75 -14.12
C GLU A 87 -3.27 5.91 -13.39
N ALA A 88 -4.16 4.90 -13.47
CA ALA A 88 -5.44 4.92 -12.76
C ALA A 88 -5.28 4.90 -11.24
N LEU A 89 -4.30 4.15 -10.71
CA LEU A 89 -3.97 4.14 -9.28
C LEU A 89 -3.40 5.49 -8.82
N GLN A 90 -2.49 6.09 -9.59
CA GLN A 90 -1.94 7.41 -9.30
C GLN A 90 -3.04 8.49 -9.32
N SER A 91 -3.86 8.51 -10.37
CA SER A 91 -4.97 9.44 -10.48
C SER A 91 -5.94 9.34 -9.31
N SER A 92 -6.23 8.12 -8.85
CA SER A 92 -7.08 7.90 -7.67
C SER A 92 -6.45 8.43 -6.38
N ALA A 93 -5.13 8.28 -6.22
CA ALA A 93 -4.42 8.88 -5.09
C ALA A 93 -4.51 10.42 -5.10
N ASP A 94 -4.34 11.05 -6.26
CA ASP A 94 -4.45 12.50 -6.40
C ASP A 94 -5.89 13.01 -6.10
N VAL A 95 -6.91 12.22 -6.42
CA VAL A 95 -8.30 12.50 -6.05
C VAL A 95 -8.49 12.42 -4.54
N LEU A 96 -7.91 11.40 -3.88
CA LEU A 96 -7.96 11.25 -2.43
C LEU A 96 -7.25 12.41 -1.71
N ASP A 97 -6.13 12.92 -2.24
CA ASP A 97 -5.47 14.10 -1.69
C ASP A 97 -6.37 15.34 -1.73
N ARG A 98 -7.00 15.61 -2.88
CA ARG A 98 -7.97 16.71 -3.01
C ARG A 98 -9.16 16.56 -2.07
N ALA A 99 -9.65 15.34 -1.87
CA ALA A 99 -10.71 15.06 -0.90
C ALA A 99 -10.26 15.36 0.53
N ALA A 100 -9.04 14.95 0.90
CA ALA A 100 -8.46 15.25 2.21
C ALA A 100 -8.24 16.76 2.42
N GLU A 101 -7.78 17.47 1.41
CA GLU A 101 -7.63 18.93 1.42
C GLU A 101 -8.97 19.64 1.62
N ALA A 102 -10.03 19.19 0.95
CA ALA A 102 -11.38 19.76 1.12
C ALA A 102 -11.89 19.60 2.56
N VAL A 103 -11.70 18.43 3.17
CA VAL A 103 -12.07 18.15 4.56
C VAL A 103 -11.24 19.00 5.53
N GLN A 104 -9.92 19.07 5.33
CA GLN A 104 -9.04 19.88 6.16
C GLN A 104 -9.44 21.36 6.10
N ALA A 105 -9.67 21.90 4.89
CA ALA A 105 -10.07 23.29 4.71
C ALA A 105 -11.40 23.60 5.41
N ALA A 106 -12.39 22.70 5.32
CA ALA A 106 -13.65 22.86 6.04
C ALA A 106 -13.47 22.82 7.55
N LYS A 107 -12.61 21.93 8.07
CA LYS A 107 -12.30 21.86 9.50
C LYS A 107 -11.66 23.15 10.00
N ASP A 108 -10.68 23.67 9.29
CA ASP A 108 -9.98 24.90 9.64
C ASP A 108 -10.93 26.12 9.59
N GLN A 109 -11.77 26.20 8.55
CA GLN A 109 -12.76 27.26 8.40
C GLN A 109 -13.85 27.19 9.47
N ALA A 110 -14.36 26.00 9.79
CA ALA A 110 -15.36 25.82 10.83
C ALA A 110 -14.81 26.24 12.20
N ASN A 111 -13.58 25.83 12.54
CA ASN A 111 -12.92 26.27 13.77
C ASN A 111 -12.78 27.80 13.82
N ALA A 112 -12.33 28.42 12.73
CA ALA A 112 -12.21 29.88 12.65
C ALA A 112 -13.57 30.60 12.76
N ILE A 113 -14.66 30.02 12.23
CA ILE A 113 -16.02 30.54 12.40
C ILE A 113 -16.45 30.44 13.86
N GLY A 114 -16.22 29.29 14.51
CA GLY A 114 -16.53 29.12 15.93
C GLY A 114 -15.77 30.08 16.83
N GLU A 115 -14.49 30.32 16.58
CA GLU A 115 -13.69 31.33 17.29
C GLU A 115 -14.23 32.75 17.10
N ARG A 116 -14.59 33.12 15.86
CA ARG A 116 -15.23 34.42 15.57
C ARG A 116 -16.57 34.57 16.28
N ALA A 117 -17.41 33.53 16.28
CA ALA A 117 -18.69 33.55 16.98
C ALA A 117 -18.52 33.75 18.50
N LEU A 118 -17.53 33.09 19.11
CA LEU A 118 -17.20 33.28 20.52
C LEU A 118 -16.63 34.67 20.79
N ALA A 119 -15.81 35.22 19.89
CA ALA A 119 -15.32 36.59 19.99
C ALA A 119 -16.47 37.61 19.91
N ASP A 120 -17.44 37.41 19.04
CA ASP A 120 -18.62 38.27 18.90
C ASP A 120 -19.48 38.22 20.15
N ALA A 121 -19.67 37.02 20.73
CA ALA A 121 -20.38 36.85 21.98
C ALA A 121 -19.67 37.56 23.15
N ARG A 122 -18.34 37.52 23.21
CA ARG A 122 -17.55 38.27 24.20
C ARG A 122 -17.72 39.78 24.04
N ARG A 123 -17.70 40.30 22.80
CA ARG A 123 -17.93 41.73 22.55
C ARG A 123 -19.32 42.19 22.98
N ALA A 124 -20.34 41.36 22.80
CA ALA A 124 -21.69 41.64 23.28
C ALA A 124 -21.75 41.67 24.82
N GLU A 125 -21.09 40.73 25.50
CA GLU A 125 -20.99 40.72 26.97
C GLU A 125 -20.23 41.96 27.49
N ASP A 126 -19.10 42.33 26.87
CA ASP A 126 -18.36 43.54 27.26
C ASP A 126 -19.19 44.82 27.09
N ALA A 127 -20.02 44.89 26.04
CA ALA A 127 -20.94 46.01 25.83
C ALA A 127 -22.01 46.07 26.93
N TYR A 128 -22.59 44.92 27.29
CA TYR A 128 -23.53 44.81 28.39
C TYR A 128 -22.92 45.28 29.71
N GLN A 129 -21.71 44.80 30.05
CA GLN A 129 -21.02 45.18 31.29
C GLN A 129 -20.75 46.68 31.37
N LYS A 130 -20.40 47.32 30.25
CA LYS A 130 -20.23 48.79 30.18
C LYS A 130 -21.54 49.54 30.36
N GLU A 131 -22.63 49.04 29.81
CA GLU A 131 -23.95 49.68 29.89
C GLU A 131 -24.53 49.65 31.31
N ILE A 132 -24.37 48.53 32.02
CA ILE A 132 -24.88 48.39 33.40
C ILE A 132 -23.96 49.00 34.46
N ALA A 133 -22.75 49.45 34.08
CA ALA A 133 -21.76 49.98 35.00
C ALA A 133 -22.31 51.20 35.75
N GLY A 134 -22.46 51.08 37.07
CA GLY A 134 -22.98 52.15 37.93
C GLY A 134 -24.50 52.26 37.99
N THR A 135 -25.24 51.43 37.23
CA THR A 135 -26.71 51.39 37.28
C THR A 135 -27.21 50.50 38.42
N THR A 136 -28.14 51.02 39.22
CA THR A 136 -28.85 50.27 40.29
C THR A 136 -30.25 49.83 39.88
N ASP A 137 -30.78 50.36 38.77
CA ASP A 137 -32.08 50.01 38.21
C ASP A 137 -32.08 48.58 37.65
N GLN A 138 -32.92 47.72 38.23
CA GLN A 138 -33.05 46.32 37.84
C GLN A 138 -33.74 46.14 36.49
N ALA A 139 -34.72 46.98 36.15
CA ALA A 139 -35.43 46.91 34.87
C ALA A 139 -34.49 47.29 33.72
N ALA A 140 -33.66 48.32 33.92
CA ALA A 140 -32.64 48.70 32.95
C ALA A 140 -31.60 47.58 32.71
N LYS A 141 -31.23 46.84 33.77
CA LYS A 141 -30.33 45.66 33.65
C LYS A 141 -30.95 44.52 32.87
N GLU A 142 -32.23 44.23 33.08
CA GLU A 142 -32.96 43.20 32.31
C GLU A 142 -33.09 43.58 30.83
N GLU A 143 -33.40 44.84 30.53
CA GLU A 143 -33.48 45.32 29.15
C GLU A 143 -32.12 45.25 28.43
N ALA A 144 -31.04 45.65 29.11
CA ALA A 144 -29.69 45.53 28.59
C ALA A 144 -29.27 44.06 28.38
N ALA A 145 -29.66 43.15 29.28
CA ALA A 145 -29.42 41.71 29.12
C ALA A 145 -30.18 41.15 27.90
N GLY A 146 -31.42 41.60 27.67
CA GLY A 146 -32.19 41.25 26.47
C GLY A 146 -31.49 41.70 25.18
N ARG A 147 -30.97 42.93 25.13
CA ARG A 147 -30.16 43.44 24.00
C ARG A 147 -28.90 42.62 23.76
N ARG A 148 -28.18 42.26 24.83
CA ARG A 148 -27.00 41.39 24.76
C ARG A 148 -27.37 40.03 24.16
N ASP A 149 -28.39 39.38 24.69
CA ASP A 149 -28.77 38.03 24.27
C ASP A 149 -29.28 38.03 22.82
N GLU A 150 -29.94 39.09 22.37
CA GLU A 150 -30.32 39.30 20.97
C GLU A 150 -29.10 39.45 20.07
N ALA A 151 -28.12 40.28 20.46
CA ALA A 151 -26.88 40.45 19.71
C ALA A 151 -26.09 39.14 19.58
N ILE A 152 -26.02 38.35 20.66
CA ILE A 152 -25.39 37.02 20.63
C ILE A 152 -26.18 36.07 19.73
N ARG A 153 -27.51 36.01 19.85
CA ARG A 153 -28.36 35.14 19.00
C ARG A 153 -28.18 35.44 17.53
N LYS A 154 -28.17 36.71 17.14
CA LYS A 154 -27.95 37.13 15.76
C LYS A 154 -26.58 36.71 15.23
N ALA A 155 -25.51 36.98 15.99
CA ALA A 155 -24.16 36.57 15.61
C ALA A 155 -24.06 35.05 15.43
N MET A 156 -24.64 34.27 16.36
CA MET A 156 -24.65 32.80 16.27
C MET A 156 -25.38 32.30 15.02
N GLN A 157 -26.51 32.91 14.65
CA GLN A 157 -27.24 32.57 13.43
C GLN A 157 -26.44 32.89 12.16
N ASP A 158 -25.83 34.07 12.09
CA ASP A 158 -25.02 34.49 10.95
C ASP A 158 -23.83 33.53 10.75
N HIS A 159 -23.11 33.21 11.83
CA HIS A 159 -22.00 32.24 11.80
C HIS A 159 -22.47 30.81 11.52
N ALA A 160 -23.67 30.41 11.95
CA ALA A 160 -24.24 29.10 11.63
C ALA A 160 -24.47 28.94 10.12
N GLN A 161 -25.00 29.97 9.46
CA GLN A 161 -25.19 29.96 8.00
C GLN A 161 -23.84 29.94 7.26
N GLU A 162 -22.85 30.70 7.74
CA GLU A 162 -21.51 30.66 7.17
C GLU A 162 -20.87 29.26 7.29
N ALA A 163 -20.93 28.65 8.47
CA ALA A 163 -20.40 27.31 8.72
C ALA A 163 -21.09 26.25 7.85
N LYS A 164 -22.43 26.32 7.74
CA LYS A 164 -23.19 25.44 6.86
C LYS A 164 -22.74 25.57 5.41
N GLY A 165 -22.58 26.79 4.90
CA GLY A 165 -22.11 27.01 3.53
C GLY A 165 -20.72 26.41 3.27
N LYS A 166 -19.82 26.46 4.26
CA LYS A 166 -18.49 25.82 4.15
C LYS A 166 -18.53 24.30 4.17
N ILE A 167 -19.40 23.73 4.98
CA ILE A 167 -19.62 22.28 5.01
C ILE A 167 -20.25 21.80 3.69
N ASP A 168 -21.21 22.53 3.15
CA ASP A 168 -21.84 22.22 1.86
C ASP A 168 -20.84 22.31 0.69
N GLU A 169 -19.94 23.29 0.71
CA GLU A 169 -18.83 23.42 -0.25
C GLU A 169 -17.90 22.19 -0.20
N ALA A 170 -17.55 21.73 1.00
CA ALA A 170 -16.73 20.54 1.17
C ALA A 170 -17.43 19.25 0.73
N ASN A 171 -18.72 19.08 1.07
CA ASN A 171 -19.52 17.94 0.61
C ASN A 171 -19.58 17.89 -0.93
N SER A 172 -19.76 19.03 -1.58
CA SER A 172 -19.76 19.11 -3.04
C SER A 172 -18.41 18.68 -3.66
N LYS A 173 -17.29 19.06 -3.03
CA LYS A 173 -15.95 18.62 -3.45
C LYS A 173 -15.73 17.12 -3.22
N LEU A 174 -16.25 16.58 -2.11
CA LEU A 174 -16.19 15.15 -1.82
C LEU A 174 -17.03 14.33 -2.81
N ASP A 175 -18.22 14.80 -3.18
CA ASP A 175 -19.06 14.14 -4.19
C ASP A 175 -18.38 14.13 -5.57
N ALA A 176 -17.74 15.24 -5.94
CA ALA A 176 -16.93 15.31 -7.17
C ALA A 176 -15.78 14.31 -7.14
N ALA A 177 -15.02 14.27 -6.03
CA ALA A 177 -13.93 13.31 -5.84
C ALA A 177 -14.43 11.86 -5.91
N LEU A 178 -15.59 11.56 -5.31
CA LEU A 178 -16.20 10.22 -5.39
C LEU A 178 -16.58 9.86 -6.83
N GLY A 179 -17.09 10.81 -7.61
CA GLY A 179 -17.37 10.63 -9.03
C GLY A 179 -16.11 10.30 -9.84
N GLU A 180 -15.03 11.03 -9.60
CA GLU A 180 -13.73 10.81 -10.25
C GLU A 180 -13.12 9.44 -9.87
N LEU A 181 -13.18 9.05 -8.59
CA LEU A 181 -12.71 7.73 -8.13
C LEU A 181 -13.46 6.58 -8.81
N ARG A 182 -14.78 6.69 -8.98
CA ARG A 182 -15.57 5.70 -9.71
C ARG A 182 -15.14 5.60 -11.18
N GLY A 183 -14.79 6.72 -11.79
CA GLY A 183 -14.23 6.77 -13.14
C GLY A 183 -12.87 6.06 -13.22
N ALA A 184 -11.97 6.31 -12.27
CA ALA A 184 -10.67 5.66 -12.22
C ALA A 184 -10.77 4.14 -12.02
N ALA A 185 -11.71 3.66 -11.19
CA ALA A 185 -11.97 2.22 -11.01
C ALA A 185 -12.44 1.52 -12.31
N ALA A 186 -13.24 2.21 -13.13
CA ALA A 186 -13.60 1.70 -14.46
C ALA A 186 -12.37 1.61 -15.39
N GLY A 187 -11.46 2.57 -15.31
CA GLY A 187 -10.17 2.54 -16.00
C GLY A 187 -9.31 1.33 -15.61
N LEU A 188 -9.25 1.01 -14.31
CA LEU A 188 -8.53 -0.16 -13.80
C LEU A 188 -9.10 -1.48 -14.36
N THR A 189 -10.43 -1.59 -14.41
CA THR A 189 -11.14 -2.76 -14.98
C THR A 189 -10.83 -2.91 -16.47
N GLY A 190 -10.69 -1.78 -17.18
CA GLY A 190 -10.35 -1.76 -18.60
C GLY A 190 -8.86 -2.02 -18.91
N ALA A 191 -7.96 -1.89 -17.93
CA ALA A 191 -6.51 -1.86 -18.15
C ALA A 191 -5.97 -3.11 -18.87
N LEU A 192 -6.50 -4.29 -18.53
CA LEU A 192 -6.10 -5.58 -19.13
C LEU A 192 -7.16 -6.17 -20.07
N SER A 193 -8.27 -5.46 -20.30
CA SER A 193 -9.40 -5.95 -21.09
C SER A 193 -9.07 -6.18 -22.57
N SER A 194 -8.01 -5.54 -23.09
CA SER A 194 -7.55 -5.69 -24.48
C SER A 194 -6.62 -6.90 -24.69
N LEU A 195 -6.33 -7.69 -23.66
CA LEU A 195 -5.50 -8.88 -23.79
C LEU A 195 -6.27 -10.01 -24.50
N PRO A 196 -5.75 -10.56 -25.62
CA PRO A 196 -6.28 -11.77 -26.23
C PRO A 196 -6.31 -12.94 -25.24
N LYS A 197 -7.29 -13.84 -25.37
CA LYS A 197 -7.37 -15.04 -24.53
C LYS A 197 -6.11 -15.90 -24.66
N ALA A 198 -5.66 -16.45 -23.54
CA ALA A 198 -4.55 -17.40 -23.52
C ALA A 198 -4.82 -18.59 -24.44
N GLY A 199 -3.86 -18.96 -25.29
CA GLY A 199 -3.95 -20.06 -26.24
C GLY A 199 -4.52 -19.71 -27.62
N GLU A 200 -4.98 -18.47 -27.83
CA GLU A 200 -5.45 -17.98 -29.14
C GLU A 200 -4.38 -17.16 -29.88
N GLN A 201 -3.19 -17.02 -29.30
CA GLN A 201 -2.12 -16.20 -29.86
C GLN A 201 -1.42 -16.92 -31.04
N PRO A 202 -0.98 -16.18 -32.08
CA PRO A 202 -0.36 -16.76 -33.27
C PRO A 202 0.97 -17.49 -33.00
N PHE A 203 1.62 -17.24 -31.86
CA PHE A 203 2.81 -17.97 -31.43
C PHE A 203 2.50 -19.28 -30.68
N THR A 204 1.24 -19.54 -30.33
CA THR A 204 0.83 -20.81 -29.71
C THR A 204 0.63 -21.88 -30.78
N PRO A 205 1.16 -23.11 -30.59
CA PRO A 205 0.94 -24.18 -31.55
C PRO A 205 -0.54 -24.55 -31.63
N THR A 206 -1.05 -24.75 -32.84
CA THR A 206 -2.41 -25.28 -33.02
C THR A 206 -2.50 -26.66 -32.36
N PRO A 207 -3.61 -27.00 -31.66
CA PRO A 207 -3.78 -28.32 -31.05
C PRO A 207 -3.46 -29.45 -32.05
N GLY A 208 -2.50 -30.30 -31.72
CA GLY A 208 -2.07 -31.42 -32.57
C GLY A 208 -0.87 -31.17 -33.50
N ARG A 209 -0.24 -29.98 -33.48
CA ARG A 209 0.97 -29.68 -34.26
C ARG A 209 2.22 -29.72 -33.38
N GLN A 210 3.24 -30.51 -33.75
CA GLN A 210 4.55 -30.49 -33.09
C GLN A 210 5.32 -29.22 -33.45
N VAL A 211 5.99 -28.63 -32.46
CA VAL A 211 6.88 -27.47 -32.65
C VAL A 211 8.24 -27.98 -33.09
N ASP A 212 8.68 -27.56 -34.27
CA ASP A 212 10.05 -27.79 -34.75
C ASP A 212 10.93 -26.64 -34.23
N TRP A 213 11.80 -26.95 -33.28
CA TRP A 213 12.77 -25.99 -32.75
C TRP A 213 14.07 -26.13 -33.54
N ASP A 214 14.36 -25.15 -34.40
CA ASP A 214 15.65 -25.07 -35.08
C ASP A 214 16.62 -24.25 -34.20
N VAL A 215 17.45 -24.95 -33.44
CA VAL A 215 18.39 -24.33 -32.50
C VAL A 215 19.65 -23.94 -33.26
N THR A 216 19.89 -22.63 -33.43
CA THR A 216 21.19 -22.13 -33.89
C THR A 216 22.19 -22.16 -32.73
N PRO A 217 23.24 -23.01 -32.76
CA PRO A 217 24.22 -23.03 -31.70
C PRO A 217 25.00 -21.71 -31.65
N PRO A 218 25.40 -21.23 -30.46
CA PRO A 218 26.23 -20.03 -30.36
C PRO A 218 27.53 -20.23 -31.13
N SER A 219 27.86 -19.28 -32.00
CA SER A 219 29.09 -19.29 -32.79
C SER A 219 30.29 -19.55 -31.88
N GLN A 220 30.95 -20.70 -32.03
CA GLN A 220 32.23 -20.94 -31.37
C GLN A 220 33.23 -19.94 -31.95
N THR A 221 33.59 -18.92 -31.16
CA THR A 221 34.70 -18.03 -31.49
C THR A 221 35.96 -18.88 -31.58
N ASN A 222 36.37 -19.17 -32.80
CA ASN A 222 37.52 -20.00 -33.11
C ASN A 222 38.77 -19.32 -32.57
N GLN A 223 39.37 -19.85 -31.51
CA GLN A 223 40.75 -19.53 -31.14
C GLN A 223 41.67 -20.19 -32.17
N GLN A 224 42.04 -19.45 -33.22
CA GLN A 224 43.10 -19.85 -34.14
C GLN A 224 44.34 -18.97 -33.95
N SER A 225 45.26 -19.51 -33.16
CA SER A 225 46.70 -19.65 -33.45
C SER A 225 47.39 -18.53 -34.22
N ALA A 226 48.15 -17.71 -33.50
CA ALA A 226 49.16 -16.82 -34.06
C ALA A 226 50.46 -17.58 -34.40
N THR A 227 51.02 -17.38 -35.61
CA THR A 227 52.47 -17.26 -35.93
C THR A 227 52.70 -17.03 -37.45
N PRO A 228 53.85 -16.48 -37.92
CA PRO A 228 53.88 -15.18 -38.63
C PRO A 228 54.62 -15.16 -40.00
N GLY A 229 54.49 -14.05 -40.74
CA GLY A 229 55.38 -13.65 -41.86
C GLY A 229 54.64 -12.81 -42.93
N ALA A 230 54.96 -11.51 -43.07
CA ALA A 230 55.77 -10.91 -44.16
C ALA A 230 54.99 -10.85 -45.52
N GLU A 231 54.81 -9.75 -46.26
CA GLU A 231 55.54 -8.49 -46.45
C GLU A 231 54.66 -7.43 -47.16
N SER A 232 55.17 -6.21 -47.16
CA SER A 232 54.71 -4.90 -47.69
C SER A 232 54.05 -4.79 -49.08
N SER A 233 53.18 -3.79 -49.25
CA SER A 233 53.41 -2.66 -50.18
C SER A 233 52.43 -1.48 -49.98
N SER A 234 52.95 -0.28 -50.23
CA SER A 234 52.47 1.07 -49.91
C SER A 234 51.53 1.71 -50.94
N SER A 235 50.70 2.70 -50.53
CA SER A 235 50.82 4.13 -50.95
C SER A 235 49.58 5.03 -50.69
N GLY A 236 49.84 6.30 -50.30
CA GLY A 236 48.96 7.48 -50.33
C GLY A 236 48.18 7.75 -49.03
N GLY A 237 48.50 8.69 -48.12
CA GLY A 237 48.67 10.16 -48.29
C GLY A 237 47.29 10.84 -48.17
N SER A 238 46.96 11.82 -47.32
CA SER A 238 47.69 12.85 -46.58
C SER A 238 46.71 13.58 -45.62
N GLY A 239 47.18 14.16 -44.51
CA GLY A 239 46.62 15.44 -43.97
C GLY A 239 46.19 15.54 -42.50
N GLY A 240 46.99 16.27 -41.70
CA GLY A 240 46.56 17.19 -40.61
C GLY A 240 46.43 16.61 -39.19
N SER A 241 47.46 16.60 -38.33
CA SER A 241 47.97 17.70 -37.48
C SER A 241 47.06 18.15 -36.32
N GLY A 242 47.49 17.90 -35.08
CA GLY A 242 47.00 18.59 -33.88
C GLY A 242 47.29 17.81 -32.58
N GLY A 243 48.51 17.89 -32.08
CA GLY A 243 48.92 17.24 -30.82
C GLY A 243 48.84 18.14 -29.58
N SER A 244 48.66 17.52 -28.42
CA SER A 244 49.27 17.82 -27.10
C SER A 244 48.55 16.91 -26.09
N GLY A 245 49.23 15.89 -25.54
CA GLY A 245 50.01 15.96 -24.29
C GLY A 245 49.07 15.59 -23.12
N GLY A 246 49.32 14.59 -22.27
CA GLY A 246 50.50 13.81 -21.93
C GLY A 246 50.18 13.02 -20.65
N ALA A 247 50.76 11.83 -20.53
CA ALA A 247 51.26 11.12 -19.32
C ALA A 247 50.32 10.93 -18.09
N GLY A 248 50.29 9.80 -17.38
CA GLY A 248 51.02 8.52 -17.38
C GLY A 248 50.17 7.47 -16.64
N GLY A 249 50.33 6.16 -16.88
CA GLY A 249 51.29 5.30 -16.17
C GLY A 249 50.75 4.93 -14.77
N GLY A 250 50.57 3.69 -14.34
CA GLY A 250 50.96 2.36 -14.80
C GLY A 250 50.89 1.41 -13.58
N GLY A 251 50.84 0.10 -13.83
CA GLY A 251 51.07 -0.96 -12.84
C GLY A 251 49.80 -1.40 -12.08
N GLY A 252 49.25 -2.61 -12.21
CA GLY A 252 49.89 -3.88 -12.55
C GLY A 252 50.50 -4.51 -11.30
N GLY A 253 49.83 -5.53 -10.76
CA GLY A 253 50.25 -6.23 -9.55
C GLY A 253 49.33 -7.39 -9.20
N GLU A 254 49.31 -8.41 -10.05
CA GLU A 254 48.81 -9.74 -9.71
C GLU A 254 49.74 -10.41 -8.70
N SER A 255 49.16 -11.11 -7.72
CA SER A 255 49.80 -12.29 -7.13
C SER A 255 48.73 -13.30 -6.72
N GLY A 256 48.75 -14.45 -7.39
CA GLY A 256 47.91 -15.60 -7.08
C GLY A 256 48.52 -16.48 -5.99
N GLY A 257 47.75 -17.45 -5.52
CA GLY A 257 48.26 -18.49 -4.62
C GLY A 257 47.20 -19.34 -3.90
N SER A 258 46.60 -20.28 -4.65
CA SER A 258 46.25 -21.67 -4.28
C SER A 258 45.71 -22.04 -2.87
N GLY A 259 44.50 -22.64 -2.89
CA GLY A 259 44.24 -23.99 -2.35
C GLY A 259 43.98 -24.17 -0.84
N GLY A 260 42.82 -24.71 -0.48
CA GLY A 260 42.60 -25.30 0.85
C GLY A 260 41.14 -25.49 1.24
N SER A 261 40.64 -26.72 1.07
CA SER A 261 39.38 -27.20 1.63
C SER A 261 39.47 -27.37 3.15
N GLY A 262 38.44 -26.99 3.90
CA GLY A 262 38.36 -27.20 5.35
C GLY A 262 37.31 -26.32 6.02
N GLY A 263 36.28 -26.95 6.60
CA GLY A 263 35.08 -26.28 7.06
C GLY A 263 35.20 -25.48 8.36
N GLY A 264 34.06 -24.87 8.72
CA GLY A 264 33.77 -24.45 10.08
C GLY A 264 33.54 -22.96 10.26
N GLY A 265 32.26 -22.58 10.35
CA GLY A 265 31.78 -21.70 11.41
C GLY A 265 31.78 -20.20 11.16
N GLY A 266 30.56 -19.64 11.22
CA GLY A 266 30.33 -18.36 11.90
C GLY A 266 30.25 -17.11 11.02
N GLY A 267 29.05 -16.82 10.50
CA GLY A 267 28.67 -15.49 10.01
C GLY A 267 27.23 -15.21 10.41
N GLY A 268 27.02 -14.22 11.28
CA GLY A 268 25.81 -14.05 12.09
C GLY A 268 24.54 -13.65 11.34
N GLY A 269 23.44 -14.29 11.75
CA GLY A 269 22.05 -13.87 11.57
C GLY A 269 21.25 -14.26 12.81
N GLY A 270 21.72 -13.82 14.00
CA GLY A 270 21.15 -14.21 15.28
C GLY A 270 19.83 -13.50 15.54
N GLY A 271 18.73 -14.25 15.65
CA GLY A 271 17.43 -13.75 16.12
C GLY A 271 16.21 -14.28 15.38
N LEU A 272 16.36 -15.00 14.27
CA LEU A 272 15.25 -15.36 13.39
C LEU A 272 14.74 -16.80 13.57
N GLY A 273 15.12 -17.53 14.62
CA GLY A 273 14.65 -18.90 14.84
C GLY A 273 15.01 -19.91 13.74
N PRO A 274 14.52 -21.16 13.82
CA PRO A 274 14.91 -22.25 12.93
C PRO A 274 14.49 -22.09 11.46
N SER A 275 13.44 -21.31 11.17
CA SER A 275 12.96 -21.10 9.79
C SER A 275 13.64 -19.93 9.08
N GLY A 276 14.52 -19.19 9.77
CA GLY A 276 15.26 -18.08 9.16
C GLY A 276 14.37 -16.90 8.75
N GLY A 277 14.92 -16.05 7.87
CA GLY A 277 14.21 -14.92 7.27
C GLY A 277 13.41 -15.31 6.03
N PRO A 278 12.58 -14.39 5.50
CA PRO A 278 11.77 -14.67 4.31
C PRO A 278 12.64 -14.96 3.08
N PRO A 279 12.12 -15.69 2.09
CA PRO A 279 12.80 -15.90 0.82
C PRO A 279 13.17 -14.56 0.16
N SER A 280 14.31 -14.52 -0.53
CA SER A 280 14.74 -13.35 -1.30
C SER A 280 14.01 -13.20 -2.64
N SER A 281 13.37 -14.27 -3.12
CA SER A 281 12.36 -14.18 -4.19
C SER A 281 11.13 -13.48 -3.64
N GLY A 282 10.46 -12.65 -4.44
CA GLY A 282 9.23 -11.96 -4.06
C GLY A 282 8.14 -12.93 -3.54
N PRO A 283 7.06 -12.39 -2.93
CA PRO A 283 5.98 -13.22 -2.40
C PRO A 283 5.45 -14.18 -3.47
N PRO A 284 5.13 -15.43 -3.11
CA PRO A 284 4.68 -16.43 -4.07
C PRO A 284 3.45 -15.92 -4.86
N PRO A 285 3.27 -16.34 -6.12
CA PRO A 285 2.16 -15.88 -6.95
C PRO A 285 0.80 -16.27 -6.35
N GLY A 286 -0.17 -15.36 -6.43
CA GLY A 286 -1.52 -15.52 -5.92
C GLY A 286 -2.01 -14.27 -5.20
N ASN A 287 -3.25 -14.28 -4.74
CA ASN A 287 -3.78 -13.26 -3.83
C ASN A 287 -4.23 -13.90 -2.52
N VAL A 288 -4.40 -13.08 -1.48
CA VAL A 288 -4.76 -13.54 -0.14
C VAL A 288 -6.03 -14.40 -0.15
N GLU A 289 -7.03 -14.05 -0.98
CA GLU A 289 -8.27 -14.83 -1.08
C GLU A 289 -8.03 -16.25 -1.64
N GLN A 290 -7.20 -16.38 -2.67
CA GLN A 290 -6.85 -17.68 -3.25
C GLN A 290 -6.13 -18.57 -2.25
N TRP A 291 -5.18 -18.02 -1.49
CA TRP A 291 -4.46 -18.77 -0.46
C TRP A 291 -5.39 -19.19 0.69
N ILE A 292 -6.33 -18.33 1.09
CA ILE A 292 -7.36 -18.70 2.09
C ILE A 292 -8.22 -19.85 1.56
N ARG A 293 -8.74 -19.76 0.34
CA ARG A 293 -9.58 -20.82 -0.24
C ARG A 293 -8.84 -22.14 -0.39
N GLU A 294 -7.57 -22.11 -0.77
CA GLU A 294 -6.72 -23.29 -0.84
C GLU A 294 -6.47 -23.90 0.55
N ALA A 295 -6.13 -23.07 1.54
CA ALA A 295 -5.95 -23.51 2.91
C ALA A 295 -7.24 -24.11 3.49
N ILE A 296 -8.41 -23.51 3.25
CA ILE A 296 -9.71 -24.06 3.68
C ILE A 296 -9.93 -25.46 3.11
N LYS A 297 -9.67 -25.67 1.81
CA LYS A 297 -9.81 -27.00 1.19
C LYS A 297 -8.92 -28.04 1.87
N ILE A 298 -7.68 -27.69 2.17
CA ILE A 298 -6.71 -28.58 2.82
C ILE A 298 -7.13 -28.85 4.28
N LEU A 299 -7.55 -27.81 5.01
CA LEU A 299 -8.01 -27.91 6.39
C LEU A 299 -9.27 -28.78 6.52
N GLN A 300 -10.23 -28.61 5.60
CA GLN A 300 -11.43 -29.44 5.50
C GLN A 300 -11.09 -30.91 5.25
N ALA A 301 -10.19 -31.18 4.30
CA ALA A 301 -9.73 -32.54 4.01
C ALA A 301 -9.04 -33.20 5.21
N ASN A 302 -8.53 -32.41 6.15
CA ASN A 302 -7.90 -32.86 7.39
C ASN A 302 -8.82 -32.78 8.62
N GLY A 303 -10.14 -32.63 8.43
CA GLY A 303 -11.14 -32.72 9.49
C GLY A 303 -11.27 -31.46 10.37
N ILE A 304 -10.68 -30.33 9.98
CA ILE A 304 -10.90 -29.06 10.66
C ILE A 304 -12.22 -28.46 10.16
N PRO A 305 -13.15 -28.06 11.04
CA PRO A 305 -14.48 -27.60 10.65
C PRO A 305 -14.45 -26.14 10.19
N VAL A 306 -13.68 -25.85 9.15
CA VAL A 306 -13.68 -24.57 8.43
C VAL A 306 -14.46 -24.70 7.13
N THR A 307 -15.10 -23.64 6.67
CA THR A 307 -15.86 -23.59 5.42
C THR A 307 -15.60 -22.28 4.69
N GLU A 308 -16.13 -22.12 3.48
CA GLU A 308 -16.03 -20.85 2.76
C GLU A 308 -16.67 -19.68 3.53
N ASP A 309 -17.63 -19.95 4.41
CA ASP A 309 -18.23 -18.93 5.29
C ASP A 309 -17.20 -18.33 6.27
N ASN A 310 -16.04 -18.98 6.46
CA ASN A 310 -14.97 -18.51 7.34
C ASN A 310 -13.90 -17.66 6.63
N ILE A 311 -14.08 -17.38 5.34
CA ILE A 311 -13.11 -16.58 4.56
C ILE A 311 -12.96 -15.19 5.17
N ASP A 312 -14.05 -14.56 5.57
CA ASP A 312 -14.04 -13.19 6.11
C ASP A 312 -13.30 -13.09 7.45
N GLU A 313 -13.44 -14.10 8.33
CA GLU A 313 -12.70 -14.18 9.58
C GLU A 313 -11.19 -14.35 9.33
N ILE A 314 -10.81 -15.30 8.48
CA ILE A 314 -9.39 -15.54 8.16
C ILE A 314 -8.79 -14.30 7.49
N TRP A 315 -9.51 -13.70 6.54
CA TRP A 315 -9.11 -12.47 5.87
C TRP A 315 -8.92 -11.33 6.88
N THR A 316 -9.86 -11.16 7.81
CA THR A 316 -9.77 -10.11 8.84
C THR A 316 -8.53 -10.28 9.71
N ILE A 317 -8.23 -11.50 10.14
CA ILE A 317 -7.01 -11.78 10.91
C ILE A 317 -5.78 -11.45 10.05
N ILE A 318 -5.68 -11.94 8.81
CA ILE A 318 -4.54 -11.67 7.92
C ILE A 318 -4.32 -10.16 7.73
N GLN A 319 -5.38 -9.41 7.47
CA GLN A 319 -5.29 -7.97 7.26
C GLN A 319 -4.83 -7.22 8.51
N LYS A 320 -5.16 -7.71 9.71
CA LYS A 320 -4.75 -7.09 10.96
C LYS A 320 -3.36 -7.51 11.42
N GLU A 321 -2.96 -8.74 11.14
CA GLU A 321 -1.68 -9.31 11.55
C GLU A 321 -0.53 -8.93 10.61
N SER A 322 -0.74 -9.01 9.29
CA SER A 322 0.33 -8.86 8.29
C SER A 322 0.00 -7.86 7.17
N GLY A 323 -1.22 -7.32 7.13
CA GLY A 323 -1.69 -6.48 6.03
C GLY A 323 -1.75 -7.22 4.68
N GLY A 324 -1.74 -8.57 4.70
CA GLY A 324 -1.72 -9.41 3.50
C GLY A 324 -0.32 -9.76 2.98
N ASN A 325 0.75 -9.39 3.69
CA ASN A 325 2.12 -9.68 3.27
C ASN A 325 2.59 -11.06 3.80
N PRO A 326 2.83 -12.06 2.93
CA PRO A 326 3.27 -13.39 3.36
C PRO A 326 4.73 -13.42 3.85
N HIS A 327 5.51 -12.37 3.60
CA HIS A 327 6.87 -12.21 4.10
C HIS A 327 6.94 -11.23 5.29
N ALA A 328 5.80 -10.88 5.90
CA ALA A 328 5.76 -10.05 7.09
C ALA A 328 6.55 -10.69 8.25
N ILE A 329 7.37 -9.89 8.91
CA ILE A 329 8.10 -10.28 10.12
C ILE A 329 7.95 -9.19 11.18
N ASN A 330 7.66 -9.60 12.41
CA ASN A 330 7.65 -8.71 13.57
C ASN A 330 8.93 -8.91 14.38
N ASP A 331 9.78 -7.89 14.43
CA ASP A 331 11.10 -7.91 15.07
C ASP A 331 11.18 -7.10 16.38
N TRP A 332 10.07 -6.49 16.83
CA TRP A 332 10.07 -5.56 17.96
C TRP A 332 9.37 -6.11 19.22
N ASP A 333 8.66 -7.23 19.11
CA ASP A 333 7.88 -7.79 20.21
C ASP A 333 8.70 -8.69 21.17
N SER A 334 8.03 -9.19 22.21
CA SER A 334 8.67 -10.07 23.19
C SER A 334 9.11 -11.42 22.63
N ASN A 335 8.58 -11.84 21.47
CA ASN A 335 8.94 -13.08 20.81
C ASN A 335 10.18 -12.90 19.94
N ALA A 336 10.29 -11.76 19.26
CA ALA A 336 11.51 -11.34 18.57
C ALA A 336 12.69 -11.20 19.55
N ALA A 337 12.46 -10.62 20.73
CA ALA A 337 13.46 -10.56 21.79
C ALA A 337 13.92 -11.95 22.29
N LYS A 338 13.06 -12.97 22.15
CA LYS A 338 13.37 -14.38 22.48
C LYS A 338 13.94 -15.16 21.29
N GLY A 339 14.14 -14.52 20.14
CA GLY A 339 14.71 -15.13 18.94
C GLY A 339 13.73 -15.98 18.13
N THR A 340 12.43 -15.84 18.36
CA THR A 340 11.36 -16.52 17.59
C THR A 340 10.31 -15.49 17.16
N PRO A 341 10.65 -14.55 16.26
CA PRO A 341 9.73 -13.51 15.81
C PRO A 341 8.50 -14.11 15.11
N SER A 342 7.41 -13.37 15.14
CA SER A 342 6.17 -13.70 14.42
C SER A 342 6.34 -13.47 12.92
N LYS A 343 5.83 -14.39 12.10
CA LYS A 343 6.12 -14.47 10.66
C LYS A 343 4.89 -14.84 9.82
N GLY A 344 4.88 -14.31 8.60
CA GLY A 344 3.91 -14.63 7.56
C GLY A 344 2.51 -14.09 7.82
N LEU A 345 1.54 -14.56 7.03
CA LEU A 345 0.20 -13.99 6.94
C LEU A 345 -0.55 -13.94 8.27
N MET A 346 -0.42 -15.00 9.07
CA MET A 346 -1.07 -15.16 10.37
C MET A 346 -0.15 -14.81 11.54
N GLN A 347 1.05 -14.27 11.27
CA GLN A 347 2.03 -13.90 12.29
C GLN A 347 2.33 -15.06 13.27
N CYS A 348 2.57 -16.26 12.72
CA CYS A 348 2.96 -17.42 13.52
C CYS A 348 4.42 -17.32 13.96
N ILE A 349 4.71 -17.68 15.21
CA ILE A 349 6.09 -17.94 15.68
C ILE A 349 6.50 -19.38 15.34
N ASP A 350 7.80 -19.64 15.24
CA ASP A 350 8.33 -20.96 14.87
C ASP A 350 7.79 -22.12 15.73
N PRO A 351 7.75 -22.04 17.08
CA PRO A 351 7.18 -23.12 17.89
C PRO A 351 5.70 -23.40 17.58
N THR A 352 4.90 -22.34 17.39
CA THR A 352 3.47 -22.46 17.06
C THR A 352 3.28 -23.10 15.69
N PHE A 353 4.03 -22.62 14.69
CA PHE A 353 3.97 -23.18 13.34
C PHE A 353 4.34 -24.66 13.33
N GLN A 354 5.44 -25.04 13.99
CA GLN A 354 5.87 -26.45 14.03
C GLN A 354 4.88 -27.37 14.74
N ALA A 355 4.18 -26.88 15.77
CA ALA A 355 3.15 -27.65 16.47
C ALA A 355 1.85 -27.81 15.67
N HIS A 356 1.51 -26.83 14.83
CA HIS A 356 0.20 -26.74 14.15
C HIS A 356 0.26 -26.90 12.63
N LYS A 357 1.43 -27.13 12.04
CA LYS A 357 1.54 -27.49 10.63
C LYS A 357 0.97 -28.88 10.32
N LEU A 358 0.53 -29.08 9.08
CA LEU A 358 0.16 -30.39 8.57
C LEU A 358 1.38 -31.09 7.94
N PRO A 359 1.42 -32.44 7.87
CA PRO A 359 2.43 -33.15 7.10
C PRO A 359 2.44 -32.67 5.64
N GLY A 360 3.62 -32.35 5.11
CA GLY A 360 3.77 -31.77 3.76
C GLY A 360 3.68 -30.24 3.69
N HIS A 361 3.29 -29.57 4.79
CA HIS A 361 3.13 -28.12 4.88
C HIS A 361 4.17 -27.52 5.83
N GLY A 362 5.44 -27.58 5.43
CA GLY A 362 6.59 -27.32 6.29
C GLY A 362 7.16 -25.90 6.25
N ASP A 363 6.64 -25.04 5.38
CA ASP A 363 7.24 -23.74 5.08
C ASP A 363 6.44 -22.59 5.71
N ILE A 364 7.02 -21.91 6.70
CA ILE A 364 6.33 -20.80 7.40
C ILE A 364 6.10 -19.58 6.51
N TRP A 365 6.88 -19.44 5.43
CA TRP A 365 6.78 -18.34 4.48
C TRP A 365 5.85 -18.66 3.32
N ASN A 366 5.46 -19.93 3.15
CA ASN A 366 4.40 -20.29 2.24
C ASN A 366 3.06 -19.79 2.82
N PRO A 367 2.29 -18.97 2.07
CA PRO A 367 1.07 -18.37 2.58
C PRO A 367 0.01 -19.40 2.97
N VAL A 368 -0.11 -20.50 2.22
CA VAL A 368 -1.09 -21.56 2.48
C VAL A 368 -0.71 -22.33 3.75
N ASP A 369 0.56 -22.71 3.88
CA ASP A 369 1.07 -23.40 5.07
C ASP A 369 0.92 -22.54 6.34
N ASN A 370 1.18 -21.24 6.23
CA ASN A 370 1.05 -20.29 7.34
C ASN A 370 -0.42 -20.14 7.77
N ILE A 371 -1.37 -20.05 6.83
CA ILE A 371 -2.81 -20.05 7.12
C ILE A 371 -3.24 -21.36 7.78
N ILE A 372 -2.77 -22.51 7.26
CA ILE A 372 -3.07 -23.83 7.84
C ILE A 372 -2.66 -23.87 9.31
N ALA A 373 -1.42 -23.47 9.63
CA ALA A 373 -0.91 -23.49 10.99
C ALA A 373 -1.64 -22.49 11.91
N GLY A 374 -1.88 -21.27 11.43
CA GLY A 374 -2.59 -20.23 12.20
C GLY A 374 -4.03 -20.59 12.53
N VAL A 375 -4.76 -21.17 11.57
CA VAL A 375 -6.13 -21.64 11.79
C VAL A 375 -6.16 -22.83 12.75
N ARG A 376 -5.25 -23.81 12.59
CA ARG A 376 -5.17 -24.94 13.53
C ARG A 376 -4.84 -24.49 14.95
N TYR A 377 -3.94 -23.52 15.11
CA TYR A 377 -3.68 -22.88 16.40
C TYR A 377 -4.92 -22.17 16.95
N THR A 378 -5.67 -21.46 16.11
CA THR A 378 -6.91 -20.79 16.52
C THR A 378 -7.93 -21.77 17.10
N PHE A 379 -8.09 -22.92 16.44
CA PHE A 379 -8.99 -23.98 16.88
C PHE A 379 -8.51 -24.69 18.15
N ASP A 380 -7.23 -25.03 18.24
CA ASP A 380 -6.65 -25.68 19.42
C ASP A 380 -6.70 -24.79 20.67
N ARG A 381 -6.31 -23.52 20.51
CA ARG A 381 -6.14 -22.60 21.64
C ARG A 381 -7.42 -21.91 22.09
N TYR A 382 -8.34 -21.62 21.16
CA TYR A 382 -9.53 -20.80 21.40
C TYR A 382 -10.85 -21.49 21.07
N GLY A 383 -10.83 -22.73 20.57
CA GLY A 383 -12.05 -23.47 20.22
C GLY A 383 -12.75 -22.99 18.95
N GLY A 384 -12.03 -22.25 18.09
CA GLY A 384 -12.52 -21.74 16.79
C GLY A 384 -12.53 -20.21 16.71
N PHE A 385 -12.97 -19.67 15.56
CA PHE A 385 -12.89 -18.24 15.27
C PHE A 385 -13.68 -17.35 16.25
N GLY A 386 -14.83 -17.81 16.75
CA GLY A 386 -15.60 -17.06 17.76
C GLY A 386 -14.88 -16.91 19.11
N GLY A 387 -13.90 -17.75 19.40
CA GLY A 387 -13.05 -17.65 20.59
C GLY A 387 -11.79 -16.81 20.38
N HIS A 388 -11.45 -16.49 19.13
CA HIS A 388 -10.26 -15.71 18.80
C HIS A 388 -10.36 -14.31 19.42
N PRO A 389 -9.35 -13.83 20.19
CA PRO A 389 -9.44 -12.58 20.95
C PRO A 389 -9.71 -11.35 20.07
N GLY A 390 -9.02 -11.23 18.94
CA GLY A 390 -9.22 -10.13 18.00
C GLY A 390 -10.61 -10.09 17.38
N LEU A 391 -11.09 -11.20 16.82
CA LEU A 391 -12.43 -11.30 16.24
C LEU A 391 -13.54 -11.12 17.30
N LYS A 392 -13.36 -11.71 18.49
CA LYS A 392 -14.30 -11.56 19.61
C LYS A 392 -14.40 -10.11 20.08
N SER A 393 -13.27 -9.41 20.23
CA SER A 393 -13.25 -7.99 20.58
C SER A 393 -13.98 -7.15 19.52
N MET A 394 -13.71 -7.40 18.23
CA MET A 394 -14.38 -6.71 17.14
C MET A 394 -15.90 -6.98 17.10
N SER A 395 -16.32 -8.21 17.36
CA SER A 395 -17.76 -8.55 17.41
C SER A 395 -18.50 -7.85 18.56
N GLN A 396 -17.78 -7.40 19.59
CA GLN A 396 -18.31 -6.65 20.74
C GLN A 396 -18.16 -5.13 20.58
N GLY A 397 -17.73 -4.64 19.40
CA GLY A 397 -17.51 -3.21 19.13
C GLY A 397 -16.17 -2.67 19.63
N GLY A 398 -15.24 -3.54 20.05
CA GLY A 398 -13.89 -3.19 20.48
C GLY A 398 -12.85 -3.21 19.34
N GLY A 399 -11.64 -2.73 19.63
CA GLY A 399 -10.50 -2.80 18.70
C GLY A 399 -9.96 -4.23 18.53
N TYR A 400 -9.27 -4.49 17.42
CA TYR A 400 -8.62 -5.78 17.20
C TYR A 400 -7.49 -6.01 18.22
N GLN A 401 -7.43 -7.21 18.77
CA GLN A 401 -6.36 -7.68 19.66
C GLN A 401 -5.66 -8.86 18.99
N GLY A 402 -4.41 -8.63 18.58
CA GLY A 402 -3.55 -9.69 18.03
C GLY A 402 -3.05 -10.66 19.10
N TYR A 403 -2.19 -11.58 18.67
CA TYR A 403 -1.63 -12.64 19.51
C TYR A 403 -0.58 -12.18 20.54
#